data_AF-A0A392PTN7-F1
#
_entry.id   AF-A0A392PTN7-F1
#
_cell.length_a   1.000
_cell.length_b   1.000
_cell.length_c   1.000
_cell.angle_alpha   90.00
_cell.angle_beta   90.00
_cell.angle_gamma   90.00
#
_symmetry.space_group_name_H-M   'P 1'
#
loop_
_entity.id
_entity.type
_entity.pdbx_description
1 polymer ?
#
loop_
_entity_poly.entity_id
_entity_poly.type
_entity_poly.pdbx_seq_one_letter_code
_entity_poly.pdbx_strand_id
1 'polypeptide(L)'
;EVLDNLGSSMANLNAGSGFVSGAAMKGSEISILAFEVANTIVKGFHLLQSLSTKSIKHLKEEVLLSDAVHDLVSKDKDELLRIVAADKRQELKVFSDEVIRFGNRSKDPQWHNLDRYFEK
;
A
#
# COMPACT_ATOMS: atom_id res chain seq x y z
N GLU A 1 -41.14 7.88 31.67
CA GLU A 1 -40.01 8.01 32.61
C GLU A 1 -39.62 6.60 33.03
N VAL A 2 -38.90 5.91 32.15
CA VAL A 2 -37.45 5.64 32.24
C VAL A 2 -37.10 4.90 33.54
N LEU A 3 -36.93 3.59 33.37
CA LEU A 3 -36.36 2.62 34.30
C LEU A 3 -34.89 2.94 34.52
N ASP A 4 -34.58 3.74 35.53
CA ASP A 4 -33.23 3.84 36.09
C ASP A 4 -33.36 3.73 37.60
N ASN A 5 -32.89 2.61 38.17
CA ASN A 5 -32.28 2.49 39.52
C ASN A 5 -32.28 1.03 40.04
N LEU A 6 -31.49 0.17 39.38
CA LEU A 6 -31.00 -1.08 39.96
C LEU A 6 -29.61 -1.33 39.32
N GLY A 7 -28.49 -1.47 40.01
CA GLY A 7 -28.23 -1.49 41.43
C GLY A 7 -26.73 -1.24 41.67
N SER A 8 -26.47 -0.74 42.86
CA SER A 8 -25.18 -0.36 43.43
C SER A 8 -24.18 -1.51 43.62
N SER A 9 -22.90 -1.10 43.66
CA SER A 9 -21.79 -1.61 44.49
C SER A 9 -20.95 -2.80 43.99
N MET A 10 -19.67 -2.51 43.70
CA MET A 10 -18.55 -3.18 44.38
C MET A 10 -17.36 -2.23 44.59
N ALA A 11 -17.00 -2.14 45.88
CA ALA A 11 -15.76 -1.75 46.54
C ALA A 11 -14.69 -0.93 45.79
N ASN A 12 -14.47 0.24 46.40
CA ASN A 12 -13.27 1.06 46.42
C ASN A 12 -12.04 0.24 46.91
N LEU A 13 -10.95 0.21 46.15
CA LEU A 13 -9.61 -0.15 46.63
C LEU A 13 -8.60 0.87 46.08
N ASN A 14 -8.24 1.83 46.92
CA ASN A 14 -7.10 2.73 46.69
C ASN A 14 -5.82 2.14 47.29
N ALA A 15 -4.69 2.57 46.74
CA ALA A 15 -3.33 2.55 47.27
C ALA A 15 -2.48 1.29 47.01
N GLY A 16 -1.67 1.38 45.95
CA GLY A 16 -0.52 0.50 45.73
C GLY A 16 0.26 0.88 44.48
N SER A 17 1.24 1.77 44.64
CA SER A 17 2.32 2.00 43.69
C SER A 17 2.85 0.68 43.12
N GLY A 18 2.88 0.55 41.80
CA GLY A 18 3.46 -0.60 41.14
C GLY A 18 3.27 -0.47 39.64
N PHE A 19 4.34 -0.11 38.95
CA PHE A 19 4.45 -0.09 37.49
C PHE A 19 3.81 -1.35 36.91
N VAL A 20 2.58 -1.23 36.39
CA VAL A 20 2.06 -2.21 35.44
C VAL A 20 2.90 -2.01 34.21
N SER A 21 3.92 -2.85 34.07
CA SER A 21 4.64 -3.05 32.83
C SER A 21 3.58 -3.24 31.75
N GLY A 22 3.32 -2.17 30.99
CA GLY A 22 2.43 -2.24 29.84
C GLY A 22 2.89 -3.43 29.03
N ALA A 23 1.97 -4.34 28.72
CA ALA A 23 2.23 -5.53 27.92
C ALA A 23 3.23 -5.13 26.84
N ALA A 24 4.44 -5.71 26.92
CA ALA A 24 5.52 -5.33 26.04
C ALA A 24 4.98 -5.40 24.61
N MET A 25 4.76 -4.25 23.97
CA MET A 25 4.50 -4.20 22.56
C MET A 25 5.70 -4.89 21.93
N LYS A 26 5.49 -6.11 21.46
CA LYS A 26 6.51 -7.00 20.94
C LYS A 26 7.30 -6.20 19.90
N GLY A 27 8.49 -5.76 20.27
CA GLY A 27 9.32 -4.81 19.53
C GLY A 27 9.94 -5.39 18.25
N SER A 28 9.21 -6.22 17.52
CA SER A 28 9.58 -6.73 16.20
C SER A 28 8.95 -5.93 15.05
N GLU A 29 8.18 -4.87 15.35
CA GLU A 29 7.34 -4.20 14.35
C GLU A 29 8.08 -3.12 13.53
N ILE A 30 9.08 -2.44 14.10
CA ILE A 30 9.74 -1.30 13.45
C ILE A 30 10.71 -1.74 12.35
N SER A 31 11.51 -2.79 12.57
CA SER A 31 12.50 -3.25 11.59
C SER A 31 11.83 -3.89 10.37
N ILE A 32 10.79 -4.70 10.57
CA ILE A 32 10.01 -5.32 9.47
C ILE A 32 9.33 -4.23 8.63
N LEU A 33 8.74 -3.21 9.27
CA LEU A 33 8.08 -2.11 8.57
C LEU A 33 9.06 -1.29 7.71
N ALA A 34 10.29 -1.05 8.19
CA ALA A 34 11.31 -0.36 7.41
C ALA A 34 11.69 -1.10 6.12
N PHE A 35 11.78 -2.44 6.17
CA PHE A 35 12.02 -3.26 4.97
C PHE A 35 10.83 -3.23 4.01
N GLU A 36 9.59 -3.27 4.51
CA GLU A 36 8.41 -3.14 3.66
C GLU A 36 8.37 -1.79 2.93
N VAL A 37 8.68 -0.71 3.64
CA VAL A 37 8.77 0.64 3.05
C VAL A 37 9.89 0.70 2.02
N ALA A 38 11.08 0.19 2.33
CA ALA A 38 12.20 0.15 1.39
C ALA A 38 11.85 -0.63 0.11
N ASN A 39 11.24 -1.81 0.25
CA ASN A 39 10.77 -2.60 -0.88
C ASN A 39 9.73 -1.84 -1.72
N THR A 40 8.83 -1.10 -1.07
CA THR A 40 7.81 -0.30 -1.77
C THR A 40 8.42 0.88 -2.52
N ILE A 41 9.43 1.53 -1.95
CA ILE A 41 10.20 2.59 -2.64
C ILE A 41 10.86 2.03 -3.90
N VAL A 42 11.49 0.85 -3.81
CA VAL A 42 12.11 0.18 -4.97
C VAL A 42 11.06 -0.17 -6.03
N LYS A 43 9.88 -0.67 -5.63
CA LYS A 43 8.76 -0.91 -6.56
C LYS A 43 8.33 0.38 -7.27
N GLY A 44 8.17 1.48 -6.52
CA GLY A 44 7.83 2.79 -7.09
C GLY A 44 8.88 3.30 -8.08
N PHE A 45 10.16 3.12 -7.77
CA PHE A 45 11.26 3.47 -8.68
C PHE A 45 11.21 2.65 -9.98
N HIS A 46 11.02 1.33 -9.89
CA HIS A 46 10.90 0.48 -11.07
C HIS A 46 9.69 0.85 -11.93
N LEU A 47 8.55 1.16 -11.31
CA LEU A 47 7.36 1.63 -12.02
C LEU A 47 7.65 2.93 -12.77
N LEU A 48 8.26 3.92 -12.11
CA LEU A 48 8.64 5.19 -12.74
C LEU A 48 9.62 4.98 -13.91
N GLN A 49 10.63 4.13 -13.73
CA GLN A 49 11.59 3.81 -14.78
C GLN A 49 10.94 3.10 -15.97
N SER A 50 9.97 2.20 -15.72
CA SER A 50 9.22 1.53 -16.79
C SER A 50 8.39 2.50 -17.64
N LEU A 51 8.03 3.66 -17.09
CA LEU A 51 7.31 4.74 -17.76
C LEU A 51 8.23 5.82 -18.35
N SER A 52 9.54 5.66 -18.27
CA SER A 52 10.48 6.61 -18.89
C SER A 52 10.35 6.63 -20.41
N THR A 53 10.72 7.75 -21.03
CA THR A 53 10.73 7.89 -22.50
C THR A 53 11.52 6.77 -23.17
N LYS A 54 12.67 6.39 -22.58
CA LYS A 54 13.50 5.29 -23.09
C LYS A 54 12.76 3.96 -23.05
N SER A 55 12.13 3.63 -21.93
CA SER A 55 11.38 2.37 -21.76
C SER A 55 10.17 2.31 -22.68
N ILE A 56 9.41 3.40 -22.80
CA ILE A 56 8.25 3.48 -23.70
C ILE A 56 8.68 3.37 -25.16
N LYS A 57 9.80 4.00 -25.55
CA LYS A 57 10.35 3.88 -26.89
C LYS A 57 10.74 2.44 -27.19
N HIS A 58 11.52 1.81 -26.32
CA HIS A 58 11.93 0.41 -26.44
C HIS A 58 10.71 -0.52 -26.56
N LEU A 59 9.70 -0.33 -25.70
CA LEU A 59 8.45 -1.07 -25.79
C LEU A 59 7.81 -0.93 -27.18
N LYS A 60 7.62 0.30 -27.66
CA LYS A 60 6.87 0.57 -28.90
C LYS A 60 7.62 0.18 -30.18
N GLU A 61 8.94 0.34 -30.19
CA GLU A 61 9.76 0.22 -31.39
C GLU A 61 10.50 -1.12 -31.48
N GLU A 62 10.66 -1.84 -30.36
CA GLU A 62 11.37 -3.11 -30.34
C GLU A 62 10.45 -4.25 -29.88
N VAL A 63 9.87 -4.14 -28.68
CA VAL A 63 9.09 -5.25 -28.08
C VAL A 63 7.80 -5.50 -28.86
N LEU A 64 6.98 -4.46 -29.05
CA LEU A 64 5.68 -4.59 -29.71
C LEU A 64 5.77 -4.87 -31.20
N LEU A 65 6.95 -4.70 -31.82
CA LEU A 65 7.17 -5.00 -33.24
C LEU A 65 7.83 -6.36 -33.46
N SER A 66 8.18 -7.08 -32.39
CA SER A 66 8.84 -8.38 -32.51
C SER A 66 7.89 -9.46 -33.03
N ASP A 67 8.41 -10.33 -33.90
CA ASP A 67 7.63 -11.45 -34.45
C ASP A 67 7.07 -12.36 -33.37
N ALA A 68 7.82 -12.59 -32.29
CA ALA A 68 7.36 -13.40 -31.16
C ALA A 68 6.11 -12.82 -30.49
N VAL A 69 6.03 -11.49 -30.29
CA VAL A 69 4.84 -10.84 -29.72
C VAL A 69 3.66 -10.92 -30.70
N HIS A 70 3.93 -10.71 -31.98
CA HIS A 70 2.92 -10.80 -33.04
C HIS A 70 2.32 -12.21 -33.20
N ASP A 71 3.16 -13.24 -33.09
CA ASP A 71 2.75 -14.63 -33.30
C ASP A 71 2.14 -15.27 -32.05
N LEU A 72 2.56 -14.84 -30.84
CA LEU A 72 2.09 -15.43 -29.58
C LEU A 72 0.98 -14.62 -28.88
N VAL A 73 0.90 -13.32 -29.13
CA VAL A 73 -0.02 -12.43 -28.41
C VAL A 73 -1.05 -11.83 -29.35
N SER A 74 -0.64 -10.90 -30.22
CA SER A 74 -1.53 -10.26 -31.19
C SER A 74 -0.75 -9.44 -32.22
N LYS A 75 -1.30 -9.31 -33.43
CA LYS A 75 -0.83 -8.37 -34.47
C LYS A 75 -1.52 -7.00 -34.39
N ASP A 76 -2.60 -6.89 -33.61
CA ASP A 76 -3.30 -5.62 -33.38
C ASP A 76 -2.55 -4.79 -32.34
N LYS A 77 -1.96 -3.69 -32.80
CA LYS A 77 -1.21 -2.77 -31.95
C LYS A 77 -2.06 -2.14 -30.85
N ASP A 78 -3.33 -1.86 -31.10
CA ASP A 78 -4.21 -1.26 -30.10
C ASP A 78 -4.57 -2.26 -29.01
N GLU A 79 -4.72 -3.54 -29.37
CA GLU A 79 -4.85 -4.64 -28.40
C GLU A 79 -3.58 -4.79 -27.54
N LEU A 80 -2.41 -4.84 -28.16
CA LEU A 80 -1.13 -4.93 -27.44
C LEU A 80 -0.94 -3.76 -26.46
N LEU A 81 -1.24 -2.53 -26.90
CA LEU A 81 -1.16 -1.35 -26.03
C LEU A 81 -2.18 -1.41 -24.88
N ARG A 82 -3.37 -1.95 -25.12
CA ARG A 82 -4.39 -2.14 -24.07
C ARG A 82 -3.91 -3.14 -23.01
N ILE A 83 -3.26 -4.24 -23.42
CA ILE A 83 -2.67 -5.24 -22.52
C ILE A 83 -1.60 -4.60 -21.65
N VAL A 84 -0.63 -3.91 -22.26
CA VAL A 84 0.45 -3.26 -21.50
C VAL A 84 -0.10 -2.20 -20.54
N ALA A 85 -1.07 -1.40 -20.99
CA ALA A 85 -1.68 -0.39 -20.14
C ALA A 85 -2.45 -1.01 -18.96
N ALA A 86 -3.10 -2.16 -19.15
CA ALA A 86 -3.77 -2.88 -18.07
C ALA A 86 -2.77 -3.43 -17.06
N ASP A 87 -1.68 -4.03 -17.53
CA ASP A 87 -0.60 -4.57 -16.69
C ASP A 87 0.06 -3.47 -15.84
N LYS A 88 0.41 -2.33 -16.46
CA LYS A 88 0.99 -1.19 -15.73
C LYS A 88 0.01 -0.54 -14.74
N ARG A 89 -1.29 -0.50 -15.06
CA ARG A 89 -2.31 -0.04 -14.09
C ARG A 89 -2.42 -0.97 -12.89
N GLN A 90 -2.29 -2.29 -13.10
CA GLN A 90 -2.30 -3.26 -12.01
C GLN A 90 -1.05 -3.10 -11.11
N GLU A 91 0.14 -2.92 -11.69
CA GLU A 91 1.36 -2.61 -10.93
C GLU A 91 1.20 -1.33 -10.11
N LEU A 92 0.67 -0.26 -10.71
CA LEU A 92 0.40 1.00 -10.03
C LEU A 92 -0.59 0.84 -8.88
N LYS A 93 -1.64 0.03 -9.07
CA LYS A 93 -2.64 -0.25 -8.02
C LYS A 93 -1.99 -0.93 -6.82
N VAL A 94 -1.19 -1.98 -7.06
CA VAL A 94 -0.49 -2.71 -5.98
C VAL A 94 0.44 -1.77 -5.21
N PHE A 95 1.21 -0.94 -5.91
CA PHE A 95 2.06 0.07 -5.28
C PHE A 95 1.24 1.07 -4.44
N SER A 96 0.13 1.57 -4.97
CA SER A 96 -0.72 2.56 -4.29
C SER A 96 -1.37 1.97 -3.04
N ASP A 97 -1.85 0.72 -3.10
CA ASP A 97 -2.43 0.02 -1.95
C ASP A 97 -1.41 -0.11 -0.80
N GLU A 98 -0.12 -0.36 -1.12
CA GLU A 98 0.95 -0.38 -0.12
C GLU A 98 1.21 0.99 0.50
N VAL A 99 1.25 2.05 -0.32
CA VAL A 99 1.42 3.44 0.16
C VAL A 99 0.26 3.88 1.05
N ILE A 100 -0.98 3.58 0.65
CA ILE A 100 -2.18 3.84 1.46
C ILE A 100 -2.07 3.15 2.82
N ARG A 101 -1.70 1.87 2.83
CA ARG A 101 -1.54 1.10 4.06
C ARG A 101 -0.51 1.73 4.99
N PHE A 102 0.62 2.20 4.48
CA PHE A 102 1.61 2.90 5.31
C PHE A 102 1.08 4.22 5.84
N GLY A 103 0.41 5.01 5.00
CA GLY A 103 -0.19 6.28 5.40
C GLY A 103 -1.23 6.09 6.51
N ASN A 104 -2.16 5.16 6.33
CA ASN A 104 -3.20 4.86 7.33
C ASN A 104 -2.64 4.34 8.67
N ARG A 105 -1.41 3.82 8.70
CA ARG A 105 -0.70 3.44 9.94
C ARG A 105 0.19 4.55 10.50
N SER A 106 0.46 5.60 9.73
CA SER A 106 1.29 6.72 10.15
C SER A 106 0.64 7.49 11.30
N LYS A 107 1.44 7.89 12.28
CA LYS A 107 0.99 8.78 13.37
C LYS A 107 1.18 10.26 13.03
N ASP A 108 1.92 10.56 11.97
CA ASP A 108 2.14 11.92 11.51
C ASP A 108 0.86 12.43 10.81
N PRO A 109 0.23 13.51 11.30
CA PRO A 109 -1.00 14.05 10.70
C PRO A 109 -0.86 14.41 9.21
N GLN A 110 0.34 14.73 8.73
CA GLN A 110 0.59 15.02 7.32
C GLN A 110 0.44 13.77 6.44
N TRP A 111 0.81 12.62 6.97
CA TRP A 111 0.89 11.35 6.23
C TRP A 111 -0.18 10.35 6.62
N HIS A 112 -1.09 10.69 7.55
CA HIS A 112 -2.18 9.85 8.00
C HIS A 112 -3.41 9.94 7.08
N ASN A 113 -4.22 8.87 7.03
CA ASN A 113 -5.44 8.76 6.19
C ASN A 113 -5.17 9.07 4.71
N LEU A 114 -4.25 8.32 4.09
CA LEU A 114 -3.91 8.56 2.69
C LEU A 114 -4.95 7.98 1.73
N ASP A 115 -5.70 6.96 2.14
CA ASP A 115 -6.83 6.39 1.40
C ASP A 115 -7.75 7.44 0.75
N ARG A 116 -8.07 8.53 1.45
CA ARG A 116 -8.88 9.64 0.93
C ARG A 116 -8.37 10.28 -0.36
N TYR A 117 -7.08 10.12 -0.69
CA TYR A 117 -6.49 10.63 -1.93
C TYR A 117 -6.55 9.63 -3.09
N PHE A 118 -6.87 8.36 -2.81
CA PHE A 118 -6.92 7.27 -3.77
C PHE A 118 -8.33 6.73 -4.00
N GLU A 119 -9.33 7.18 -3.23
CA GLU A 119 -10.76 6.97 -3.51
C GLU A 119 -11.21 7.84 -4.70
N LYS A 120 -10.99 7.36 -5.93
CA LYS A 120 -11.60 7.88 -7.16
C LYS A 120 -11.85 6.78 -8.19
#